data_AF-A0A926S0J5-F1
#
_entry.id   AF-A0A926S0J5-F1
#
_cell.length_a   1.000
_cell.length_b   1.000
_cell.length_c   1.000
_cell.angle_alpha   90.00
_cell.angle_beta   90.00
_cell.angle_gamma   90.00
#
_symmetry.space_group_name_H-M   'P 1'
#
loop_
_entity.id
_entity.type
_entity.pdbx_description
1 polymer ?
#
loop_
_entity_poly.entity_id
_entity_poly.type
_entity_poly.pdbx_seq_one_letter_code
_entity_poly.pdbx_strand_id
1 'polypeptide(L)'
;MKAVAYGVLAFEKEYFAKANKKKHDITLIANPLGIDTVHYAEGKEAIILPENFISSNELTNELCGMGIKYIIKRQASDNLAALTGIAEKMIEDLDTANEDNRLLPAF
;
A
#
# COMPACT_ATOMS: atom_id res chain seq x y z
N MET A 1 9.45 -7.06 -3.04
CA MET A 1 8.38 -6.70 -4.00
C MET A 1 8.37 -5.23 -4.35
N LYS A 2 7.64 -4.90 -5.41
CA LYS A 2 7.26 -3.52 -5.77
C LYS A 2 5.87 -3.20 -5.23
N ALA A 3 5.74 -2.14 -4.46
CA ALA A 3 4.49 -1.70 -3.87
C ALA A 3 4.23 -0.21 -4.09
N VAL A 4 2.97 0.21 -4.06
CA VAL A 4 2.59 1.62 -4.06
C VAL A 4 1.64 1.93 -2.92
N ALA A 5 1.95 2.93 -2.11
CA ALA A 5 1.10 3.40 -1.03
C ALA A 5 0.40 4.70 -1.46
N TYR A 6 -0.93 4.74 -1.35
CA TYR A 6 -1.72 5.92 -1.63
C TYR A 6 -2.20 6.61 -0.36
N GLY A 7 -2.52 7.90 -0.46
CA GLY A 7 -3.00 8.70 0.68
C GLY A 7 -1.96 8.81 1.79
N VAL A 8 -0.67 8.96 1.44
CA VAL A 8 0.42 9.10 2.41
C VAL A 8 0.67 10.59 2.70
N LEU A 9 0.46 11.00 3.95
CA LEU A 9 0.70 12.38 4.35
C LEU A 9 2.20 12.69 4.33
N ALA A 10 2.56 13.95 4.07
CA ALA A 10 3.96 14.34 3.89
C ALA A 10 4.86 13.98 5.07
N PHE A 11 4.35 14.09 6.30
CA PHE A 11 5.07 13.74 7.52
C PHE A 11 5.22 12.22 7.72
N GLU A 12 4.30 11.40 7.20
CA GLU A 12 4.38 9.94 7.32
C GLU A 12 5.46 9.36 6.41
N LYS A 13 5.80 10.04 5.31
CA LYS A 13 6.76 9.55 4.31
C LYS A 13 8.12 9.20 4.93
N GLU A 14 8.58 10.00 5.89
CA GLU A 14 9.84 9.74 6.58
C GLU A 14 9.78 8.45 7.41
N TYR A 15 8.67 8.20 8.11
CA TYR A 15 8.45 6.98 8.89
C TYR A 15 8.40 5.75 7.99
N PHE A 16 7.66 5.82 6.88
CA PHE A 16 7.59 4.72 5.92
C PHE A 16 8.95 4.42 5.28
N ALA A 17 9.69 5.45 4.88
CA ALA A 17 11.04 5.28 4.34
C ALA A 17 12.00 4.66 5.37
N LYS A 18 11.91 5.11 6.64
CA LYS A 18 12.74 4.63 7.75
C LYS A 18 12.41 3.19 8.14
N ALA A 19 11.14 2.81 8.19
CA ALA A 19 10.69 1.45 8.50
C ALA A 19 11.09 0.47 7.38
N ASN A 20 10.89 0.87 6.12
CA ASN A 20 11.22 0.03 4.97
C ASN A 20 12.71 -0.27 4.86
N LYS A 21 13.61 0.64 5.27
CA LYS A 21 15.08 0.47 5.17
C LYS A 21 15.55 0.04 3.77
N LYS A 22 14.86 0.47 2.70
CA LYS A 22 15.08 0.01 1.31
C LYS A 22 14.92 -1.50 1.08
N LYS A 23 14.16 -2.21 1.92
CA LYS A 23 13.87 -3.65 1.77
C LYS A 23 12.92 -3.92 0.59
N HIS A 24 11.92 -3.06 0.40
CA HIS A 24 10.98 -3.14 -0.73
C HIS A 24 10.97 -1.85 -1.55
N ASP A 25 10.54 -1.94 -2.81
CA ASP A 25 10.39 -0.77 -3.68
C ASP A 25 8.99 -0.17 -3.46
N ILE A 26 8.87 0.73 -2.48
CA ILE A 26 7.59 1.32 -2.08
C ILE A 26 7.49 2.74 -2.63
N THR A 27 6.57 2.96 -3.55
CA THR A 27 6.23 4.30 -4.06
C THR A 27 5.21 4.95 -3.15
N LEU A 28 5.53 6.09 -2.54
CA LEU A 28 4.63 6.82 -1.64
C LEU A 28 3.92 7.96 -2.39
N ILE A 29 2.64 7.78 -2.67
CA ILE A 29 1.77 8.75 -3.33
C ILE A 29 0.95 9.48 -2.26
N ALA A 30 1.01 10.82 -2.27
CA ALA A 30 0.23 11.63 -1.33
C ALA A 30 -1.27 11.65 -1.69
N ASN A 31 -1.57 11.56 -2.98
CA ASN A 31 -2.93 11.51 -3.47
C ASN A 31 -3.61 10.18 -3.10
N PRO A 32 -4.92 10.19 -2.82
CA PRO A 32 -5.69 8.97 -2.65
C PRO A 32 -5.73 8.16 -3.96
N LEU A 33 -6.04 6.87 -3.84
CA LEU A 33 -6.29 6.04 -5.02
C LEU A 33 -7.59 6.49 -5.70
N GLY A 34 -7.51 6.71 -7.01
CA GLY A 34 -8.64 7.08 -7.85
C GLY A 34 -8.31 6.78 -9.31
N ILE A 35 -9.25 7.01 -10.21
CA ILE A 35 -9.09 6.71 -11.64
C ILE A 35 -7.91 7.48 -12.23
N ASP A 36 -7.67 8.70 -11.75
CA ASP A 36 -6.53 9.52 -12.19
C ASP A 36 -5.20 9.05 -11.61
N THR A 37 -5.16 8.27 -10.52
CA THR A 37 -3.91 7.85 -9.84
C THR A 37 -3.66 6.34 -9.90
N VAL A 38 -4.62 5.54 -10.37
CA VAL A 38 -4.53 4.08 -10.46
C VAL A 38 -3.35 3.63 -11.32
N HIS A 39 -2.98 4.41 -12.34
CA HIS A 39 -1.83 4.16 -13.19
C HIS A 39 -0.49 4.10 -12.44
N TYR A 40 -0.35 4.67 -11.24
CA TYR A 40 0.87 4.54 -10.43
C TYR A 40 1.09 3.11 -9.89
N ALA A 41 0.02 2.30 -9.86
CA ALA A 41 0.06 0.89 -9.52
C ALA A 41 0.53 0.02 -10.69
N GLU A 42 0.61 0.56 -11.90
CA GLU A 42 1.07 -0.19 -13.06
C GLU A 42 2.51 -0.70 -12.85
N GLY A 43 2.71 -2.00 -13.09
CA GLY A 43 3.99 -2.67 -12.88
C GLY A 43 4.40 -2.86 -11.41
N LYS A 44 3.51 -2.57 -10.45
CA LYS A 44 3.64 -2.96 -9.03
C LYS A 44 2.99 -4.33 -8.80
N GLU A 45 3.30 -4.94 -7.66
CA GLU A 45 2.74 -6.22 -7.25
C GLU A 45 1.76 -6.06 -6.08
N ALA A 46 1.95 -5.01 -5.27
CA ALA A 46 1.13 -4.70 -4.11
C ALA A 46 0.70 -3.23 -4.08
N ILE A 47 -0.47 -2.96 -3.52
CA ILE A 47 -0.93 -1.62 -3.18
C ILE A 47 -1.18 -1.51 -1.69
N ILE A 48 -0.90 -0.35 -1.11
CA ILE A 48 -1.20 -0.02 0.27
C ILE A 48 -2.23 1.12 0.28
N LEU A 49 -3.34 0.87 0.95
CA LEU A 49 -4.46 1.80 1.09
C LEU A 49 -4.77 2.01 2.57
N PRO A 50 -5.20 3.21 2.98
CA PRO A 50 -5.68 3.40 4.35
C PRO A 50 -6.96 2.56 4.58
N GLU A 51 -7.16 2.07 5.81
CA GLU A 51 -8.31 1.21 6.17
C GLU A 51 -9.67 1.87 5.88
N ASN A 52 -9.72 3.20 5.95
CA ASN A 52 -10.89 4.01 5.65
C ASN A 52 -11.15 4.20 4.14
N PHE A 53 -10.26 3.69 3.28
CA PHE A 53 -10.41 3.82 1.84
C PHE A 53 -11.44 2.83 1.30
N ILE A 54 -12.40 3.36 0.55
CA ILE A 54 -13.43 2.58 -0.12
C ILE A 54 -13.05 2.49 -1.59
N SER A 55 -12.59 1.30 -2.00
CA SER A 55 -12.35 1.01 -3.41
C SER A 55 -13.68 0.76 -4.12
N SER A 56 -13.90 1.46 -5.25
CA SER A 56 -15.01 1.16 -6.16
C SER A 56 -14.68 -0.08 -7.01
N ASN A 57 -15.70 -0.84 -7.42
CA ASN A 57 -15.52 -2.05 -8.22
C ASN A 57 -14.71 -1.81 -9.51
N GLU A 58 -14.87 -0.64 -10.13
CA GLU A 58 -14.09 -0.25 -11.32
C GLU A 58 -12.59 -0.17 -11.04
N LEU A 59 -12.20 0.46 -9.92
CA LEU A 59 -10.80 0.56 -9.51
C LEU A 59 -10.21 -0.81 -9.21
N THR A 60 -10.94 -1.66 -8.49
CA THR A 60 -10.50 -3.03 -8.19
C THR A 60 -10.29 -3.84 -9.46
N ASN A 61 -11.18 -3.70 -10.45
CA ASN A 61 -11.05 -4.37 -11.73
C ASN A 61 -9.81 -3.89 -12.50
N GLU A 62 -9.57 -2.57 -12.53
CA GLU A 62 -8.35 -2.00 -13.11
C GLU A 62 -7.09 -2.52 -12.43
N LEU A 63 -7.03 -2.49 -11.10
CA LEU A 63 -5.89 -2.99 -10.32
C LEU A 63 -5.61 -4.47 -10.62
N CYS A 64 -6.66 -5.29 -10.71
CA CYS A 64 -6.54 -6.69 -11.08
C CYS A 64 -6.01 -6.84 -12.52
N GLY A 65 -6.52 -6.04 -13.45
CA GLY A 65 -6.04 -5.99 -14.84
C GLY A 65 -4.57 -5.57 -14.97
N MET A 66 -4.09 -4.69 -14.07
CA MET A 66 -2.69 -4.26 -14.02
C MET A 66 -1.73 -5.31 -13.43
N GLY A 67 -2.26 -6.43 -12.90
CA GLY A 67 -1.46 -7.47 -12.28
C GLY A 67 -1.12 -7.23 -10.80
N ILE A 68 -1.87 -6.36 -10.12
CA ILE A 68 -1.78 -6.23 -8.66
C ILE A 68 -2.29 -7.52 -8.01
N LYS A 69 -1.45 -8.10 -7.15
CA LYS A 69 -1.72 -9.35 -6.44
C LYS A 69 -2.14 -9.13 -5.00
N TYR A 70 -1.66 -8.04 -4.38
CA TYR A 70 -1.83 -7.79 -2.96
C TYR A 70 -2.42 -6.41 -2.69
N ILE A 71 -3.42 -6.36 -1.81
CA ILE A 71 -4.00 -5.12 -1.31
C ILE A 71 -3.82 -5.11 0.20
N ILE A 72 -2.93 -4.25 0.69
CA ILE A 72 -2.65 -4.09 2.11
C ILE A 72 -3.43 -2.89 2.63
N LYS A 73 -4.21 -3.10 3.69
CA LYS A 73 -4.91 -2.02 4.38
C LYS A 73 -4.10 -1.58 5.59
N ARG A 74 -3.57 -0.36 5.54
CA ARG A 74 -2.85 0.26 6.66
C ARG A 74 -3.82 1.00 7.57
N GLN A 75 -3.51 1.05 8.86
CA GLN A 75 -4.22 1.97 9.74
C GLN A 75 -3.79 3.40 9.43
N ALA A 76 -4.76 4.31 9.35
CA ALA A 76 -4.49 5.74 9.23
C ALA A 76 -4.59 6.36 10.62
N SER A 77 -3.52 7.00 11.10
CA SER A 77 -3.52 7.67 12.39
C SER A 77 -2.81 9.01 12.28
N ASP A 78 -3.38 10.04 12.89
CA ASP A 78 -2.75 11.36 13.01
C ASP A 78 -1.71 11.40 14.15
N ASN A 79 -1.71 10.38 15.01
CA ASN A 79 -0.81 10.31 16.16
C ASN A 79 0.60 9.87 15.75
N LEU A 80 1.58 10.78 15.88
CA LEU A 80 2.99 10.56 15.56
C LEU A 80 3.59 9.32 16.24
N ALA A 81 3.18 9.03 17.48
CA ALA A 81 3.66 7.86 18.22
C ALA A 81 3.18 6.53 17.62
N ALA A 82 1.99 6.53 16.98
CA ALA A 82 1.44 5.35 16.33
C ALA A 82 2.03 5.11 14.94
N LEU A 83 2.50 6.16 14.24
CA LEU A 83 3.04 6.06 12.88
C LEU A 83 4.22 5.10 12.77
N THR A 84 5.09 5.06 13.78
CA THR A 84 6.22 4.11 13.79
C THR A 84 5.71 2.68 13.74
N GLY A 85 4.76 2.32 14.62
CA GLY A 85 4.17 0.98 14.65
C GLY A 85 3.37 0.65 13.39
N ILE A 86 2.66 1.62 12.81
CA ILE A 86 1.93 1.47 11.54
C ILE A 86 2.89 1.20 10.39
N ALA A 87 3.99 1.95 10.33
CA ALA A 87 5.00 1.79 9.29
C ALA A 87 5.69 0.42 9.42
N GLU A 88 6.10 0.02 10.63
CA GLU A 88 6.68 -1.32 10.86
C GLU A 88 5.71 -2.44 10.48
N LYS A 89 4.44 -2.32 10.90
CA LYS A 89 3.41 -3.29 10.56
C LYS A 89 3.18 -3.40 9.06
N MET A 90 3.12 -2.27 8.35
CA MET A 90 3.02 -2.25 6.89
C MET A 90 4.17 -3.00 6.20
N ILE A 91 5.40 -2.87 6.70
CA ILE A 91 6.55 -3.61 6.14
C ILE A 91 6.43 -5.10 6.43
N GLU A 92 5.95 -5.49 7.61
CA GLU A 92 5.68 -6.89 7.96
C GLU A 92 4.57 -7.50 7.09
N ASP A 93 3.47 -6.78 6.83
CA ASP A 93 2.42 -7.22 5.91
C ASP A 93 2.95 -7.38 4.48
N LEU A 94 3.84 -6.48 4.03
CA LEU A 94 4.52 -6.60 2.74
C LEU A 94 5.45 -7.81 2.69
N ASP A 95 6.23 -8.06 3.75
CA ASP A 95 7.13 -9.23 3.83
C ASP A 95 6.32 -10.53 3.77
N THR A 96 5.25 -10.61 4.56
CA THR A 96 4.33 -11.75 4.59
C THR A 96 3.69 -11.98 3.22
N ALA A 97 3.20 -10.92 2.56
CA ALA A 97 2.65 -11.02 1.21
C ALA A 97 3.70 -11.45 0.17
N ASN A 98 4.97 -11.10 0.36
CA ASN A 98 6.08 -11.54 -0.50
C ASN A 98 6.36 -13.04 -0.33
N GLU A 99 6.35 -13.51 0.91
CA GLU A 99 6.76 -14.86 1.30
C GLU A 99 5.65 -15.91 1.14
N ASP A 100 4.40 -15.55 1.47
CA ASP A 100 3.31 -16.51 1.53
C ASP A 100 2.82 -16.94 0.14
N ASN A 101 3.05 -16.12 -0.91
CA ASN A 101 2.44 -16.27 -2.25
C ASN A 101 0.94 -16.63 -2.19
N ARG A 102 0.28 -16.33 -1.06
CA ARG A 102 -1.12 -16.61 -0.82
C ARG A 102 -1.88 -15.48 -1.44
N LEU A 103 -2.34 -15.77 -2.65
CA LEU A 103 -3.59 -15.27 -3.20
C LEU A 103 -4.51 -14.93 -2.02
N LEU A 104 -4.80 -13.64 -1.80
CA LEU A 104 -5.99 -13.31 -1.02
C LEU A 104 -7.15 -14.12 -1.62
N PRO A 105 -8.06 -14.65 -0.79
CA PRO A 105 -9.19 -15.41 -1.28
C PRO A 105 -9.84 -14.62 -2.41
N ALA A 106 -10.06 -15.29 -3.54
CA ALA A 106 -10.83 -14.74 -4.63
C ALA A 106 -12.07 -14.07 -4.05
N PHE A 107 -12.29 -12.82 -4.48
CA PHE A 107 -13.43 -11.98 -4.16
C PHE A 107 -14.76 -12.75 -3.99
#